data_AF-A0AAD7G9Q4-F1
#
_entry.id   AF-A0AAD7G9Q4-F1
#
_cell.length_a   1.000
_cell.length_b   1.000
_cell.length_c   1.000
_cell.angle_alpha   90.00
_cell.angle_beta   90.00
_cell.angle_gamma   90.00
#
_symmetry.space_group_name_H-M   'P 1'
#
loop_
_entity.id
_entity.type
_entity.pdbx_description
1 polymer ?
#
loop_
_entity_poly.entity_id
_entity_poly.type
_entity_poly.pdbx_seq_one_letter_code
_entity_poly.pdbx_strand_id
1 'polypeptide(L)'
;MVSRAPSPENEESLYNDGKGLQFTVALTLPLEKHARKNAKAKVVKKTLFIHEDSAFQHLLREAINSFKHEDNLSFSFLPRNDEYHSTTIDIPGMTYTIPKSDFKDMSLTCDADYQSLIEAAKKKTIPETIKVFMTELKEHEEGDDDESSDDDEGRRKRKKKKQKTFEPTEEEVEQNEFIVKLNAEWKCKDKSCKLSGPHKCKTCSFDSYASPNLGGGKGNVINEDGTPVDLRNPPDTKMLSYQEPDNDDQAMLRNRATQKSANKDPNITINLTLPDGLIPPNPLAPQQPAAAQPPARPRIAPQVSLKLFCTRYNLADRVYHKLIAYDVTGPHTPRHLKNSHLEEAGLNPAEVADVRDAQDRWIVGEKENEP
;
A
#
# COMPACT_ATOMS: atom_id res chain seq x y z
N MET A 1 15.42 5.35 48.05
CA MET A 1 14.35 5.87 47.16
C MET A 1 14.72 7.30 46.82
N VAL A 2 15.34 7.52 45.65
CA VAL A 2 15.70 8.87 45.20
C VAL A 2 14.47 9.46 44.53
N SER A 3 13.77 10.34 45.25
CA SER A 3 12.65 11.11 44.70
C SER A 3 13.19 12.00 43.58
N ARG A 4 12.89 11.60 42.34
CA ARG A 4 13.21 12.35 41.13
C ARG A 4 12.44 13.68 41.21
N ALA A 5 13.19 14.80 41.24
CA ALA A 5 12.60 16.13 41.26
C ALA A 5 11.57 16.28 40.12
N PRO A 6 10.40 16.90 40.37
CA PRO A 6 9.43 17.19 39.33
C PRO A 6 10.12 18.04 38.27
N SER A 7 10.18 17.51 37.05
CA SER A 7 10.79 18.19 35.91
C SER A 7 9.95 19.44 35.61
N PRO A 8 10.58 20.57 35.24
CA PRO A 8 9.91 21.85 35.11
C PRO A 8 8.79 21.76 34.08
N GLU A 9 7.60 22.15 34.51
CA GLU A 9 6.50 22.68 33.70
C GLU A 9 6.37 22.01 32.32
N ASN A 10 5.78 20.81 32.30
CA ASN A 10 5.21 20.28 31.08
C ASN A 10 4.15 21.29 30.63
N GLU A 11 4.48 22.12 29.65
CA GLU A 11 3.51 22.90 28.92
C GLU A 11 2.36 21.95 28.56
N GLU A 12 1.15 22.31 28.96
CA GLU A 12 -0.01 21.48 28.65
C GLU A 12 -0.11 21.38 27.13
N SER A 13 -0.25 20.16 26.60
CA SER A 13 -0.37 19.98 25.15
C SER A 13 -1.51 20.83 24.61
N LEU A 14 -1.31 21.41 23.42
CA LEU A 14 -2.33 22.19 22.74
C LEU A 14 -3.50 21.32 22.23
N TYR A 15 -3.39 19.99 22.32
CA TYR A 15 -4.32 19.04 21.72
C TYR A 15 -4.98 18.12 22.76
N ASN A 16 -6.25 17.79 22.51
CA ASN A 16 -7.05 16.83 23.29
C ASN A 16 -7.03 17.08 24.81
N ASP A 17 -7.37 18.31 25.25
CA ASP A 17 -7.44 18.70 26.66
C ASP A 17 -6.11 18.48 27.41
N GLY A 18 -4.99 18.89 26.81
CA GLY A 18 -3.66 18.76 27.44
C GLY A 18 -3.05 17.36 27.33
N LYS A 19 -3.71 16.40 26.67
CA LYS A 19 -3.24 15.00 26.61
C LYS A 19 -2.25 14.71 25.49
N GLY A 20 -2.15 15.56 24.46
CA GLY A 20 -1.31 15.29 23.29
C GLY A 20 -2.10 14.94 22.04
N LEU A 21 -1.37 14.61 20.99
CA LEU A 21 -1.92 14.06 19.75
C LEU A 21 -2.42 12.63 19.99
N GLN A 22 -3.56 12.30 19.39
CA GLN A 22 -4.17 10.97 19.52
C GLN A 22 -3.66 10.04 18.41
N PHE A 23 -3.00 8.95 18.80
CA PHE A 23 -2.50 7.91 17.91
C PHE A 23 -3.36 6.65 18.05
N THR A 24 -3.84 6.09 16.94
CA THR A 24 -4.35 4.71 16.88
C THR A 24 -3.29 3.81 16.28
N VAL A 25 -2.62 3.03 17.13
CA VAL A 25 -1.63 2.04 16.72
C VAL A 25 -2.34 0.71 16.43
N ALA A 26 -2.12 0.16 15.24
CA ALA A 26 -2.68 -1.08 14.77
C ALA A 26 -1.56 -2.09 14.52
N LEU A 27 -1.47 -3.11 15.36
CA LEU A 27 -0.51 -4.20 15.22
C LEU A 27 -1.16 -5.35 14.44
N THR A 28 -0.54 -5.72 13.31
CA THR A 28 -0.96 -6.88 12.52
C THR A 28 -0.12 -8.08 12.94
N LEU A 29 -0.78 -9.08 13.54
CA LEU A 29 -0.13 -10.31 13.99
C LEU A 29 0.03 -11.28 12.81
N PRO A 30 1.13 -12.05 12.78
CA PRO A 30 1.37 -13.05 11.74
C PRO A 30 0.26 -14.10 11.77
N LEU A 31 -0.11 -14.59 10.59
CA LEU A 31 -1.01 -15.72 10.48
C LEU A 31 -0.33 -16.97 11.04
N GLU A 32 -1.03 -17.67 11.93
CA GLU A 32 -0.63 -18.99 12.43
C GLU A 32 -0.36 -19.95 11.27
N LYS A 33 0.65 -20.82 11.40
CA LYS A 33 1.09 -21.77 10.36
C LYS A 33 -0.06 -22.66 9.83
N HIS A 34 -1.11 -22.86 10.64
CA HIS A 34 -2.28 -23.68 10.31
C HIS A 34 -3.51 -22.87 9.86
N ALA A 35 -3.37 -21.56 9.60
CA ALA A 35 -4.46 -20.75 9.13
C ALA A 35 -4.91 -21.16 7.71
N ARG A 36 -6.22 -21.12 7.47
CA ARG A 36 -6.79 -21.39 6.12
C ARG A 36 -6.24 -20.35 5.12
N LYS A 37 -6.10 -20.72 3.84
CA LYS A 37 -5.57 -19.86 2.75
C LYS A 37 -6.23 -18.47 2.60
N ASN A 38 -7.41 -18.26 3.16
CA ASN A 38 -8.16 -16.99 3.10
C ASN A 38 -8.35 -16.34 4.49
N ALA A 39 -7.65 -16.83 5.52
CA ALA A 39 -7.70 -16.20 6.82
C ALA A 39 -7.09 -14.80 6.73
N LYS A 40 -7.75 -13.82 7.35
CA LYS A 40 -7.21 -12.47 7.50
C LYS A 40 -6.35 -12.43 8.75
N ALA A 41 -5.22 -11.74 8.69
CA ALA A 41 -4.39 -11.52 9.87
C ALA A 41 -5.20 -10.82 10.97
N LYS A 42 -4.99 -11.25 12.23
CA LYS A 42 -5.60 -10.60 13.39
C LYS A 42 -4.93 -9.23 13.57
N VAL A 43 -5.74 -8.18 13.63
CA VAL A 43 -5.26 -6.80 13.84
C VAL A 43 -5.72 -6.32 15.21
N VAL A 44 -4.77 -6.02 16.08
CA VAL A 44 -5.02 -5.47 17.43
C VAL A 44 -4.82 -3.96 17.37
N LYS A 45 -5.77 -3.19 17.92
CA LYS A 45 -5.73 -1.71 17.87
C LYS A 45 -5.66 -1.12 19.27
N LYS A 46 -4.80 -0.12 19.44
CA LYS A 46 -4.62 0.65 20.67
C LYS A 46 -4.63 2.13 20.40
N THR A 47 -5.23 2.88 21.32
CA THR A 47 -5.25 4.34 21.26
C THR A 47 -4.32 4.89 22.33
N LEU A 48 -3.42 5.79 21.93
CA LEU A 48 -2.41 6.42 22.76
C LEU A 48 -2.52 7.93 22.61
N PHE A 49 -2.13 8.66 23.65
CA PHE A 49 -2.01 10.10 23.61
C PHE A 49 -0.56 10.48 23.88
N ILE A 50 0.04 11.23 22.97
CA ILE A 50 1.47 11.54 23.02
C ILE A 50 1.66 13.03 22.79
N HIS A 51 2.45 13.65 23.65
CA HIS A 51 2.78 15.07 23.54
C HIS A 51 3.50 15.34 22.22
N GLU A 52 3.14 16.42 21.55
CA GLU A 52 3.65 16.81 20.23
C GLU A 52 5.18 16.97 20.18
N ASP A 53 5.79 17.33 21.30
CA ASP A 53 7.25 17.52 21.41
C ASP A 53 7.98 16.26 21.93
N SER A 54 7.25 15.14 22.07
CA SER A 54 7.87 13.86 22.43
C SER A 54 8.73 13.35 21.30
N ALA A 55 9.92 12.84 21.61
CA ALA A 55 10.77 12.17 20.62
C ALA A 55 10.11 10.90 20.04
N PHE A 56 10.50 10.51 18.81
CA PHE A 56 10.00 9.28 18.16
C PHE A 56 10.13 8.03 19.03
N GLN A 57 11.23 7.92 19.78
CA GLN A 57 11.47 6.80 20.70
C GLN A 57 10.40 6.67 21.79
N HIS A 58 9.77 7.78 22.19
CA HIS A 58 8.69 7.75 23.18
C HIS A 58 7.43 7.13 22.57
N LEU A 59 7.05 7.51 21.34
CA LEU A 59 5.97 6.87 20.59
C LEU A 59 6.19 5.36 20.49
N LEU A 60 7.39 4.92 20.10
CA LEU A 60 7.70 3.50 19.98
C LEU A 60 7.56 2.78 21.32
N ARG A 61 8.11 3.36 22.39
CA ARG A 61 8.05 2.77 23.73
C ARG A 61 6.61 2.62 24.23
N GLU A 62 5.80 3.68 24.10
CA GLU A 62 4.40 3.65 24.51
C GLU A 62 3.56 2.70 23.66
N ALA A 63 3.79 2.68 22.34
CA ALA A 63 3.16 1.73 21.44
C ALA A 63 3.44 0.29 21.86
N ILE A 64 4.71 -0.06 22.06
CA ILE A 64 5.12 -1.41 22.49
C ILE A 64 4.54 -1.76 23.86
N ASN A 65 4.64 -0.85 24.84
CA ASN A 65 4.12 -1.08 26.18
C ASN A 65 2.59 -1.28 26.18
N SER A 66 1.87 -0.62 25.28
CA SER A 66 0.42 -0.79 25.15
C SER A 66 -0.02 -2.19 24.70
N PHE A 67 0.86 -2.95 24.03
CA PHE A 67 0.58 -4.33 23.60
C PHE A 67 1.10 -5.39 24.58
N LYS A 68 2.08 -5.07 25.43
CA LYS A 68 2.66 -6.03 26.40
C LYS A 68 1.64 -6.60 27.38
N HIS A 69 0.62 -5.84 27.74
CA HIS A 69 -0.29 -6.21 28.83
C HIS A 69 -1.44 -7.13 28.41
N GLU A 70 -1.74 -7.28 27.13
CA GLU A 70 -3.01 -7.89 26.72
C GLU A 70 -2.94 -9.28 26.11
N ASP A 71 -1.83 -9.70 25.51
CA ASP A 71 -1.91 -10.81 24.54
C ASP A 71 -0.82 -11.89 24.66
N ASN A 72 -0.07 -11.99 25.78
CA ASN A 72 1.08 -12.92 25.89
C ASN A 72 2.02 -12.82 24.68
N LEU A 73 2.07 -11.65 24.04
CA LEU A 73 2.86 -11.45 22.85
C LEU A 73 4.32 -11.47 23.30
N SER A 74 5.03 -12.55 22.98
CA SER A 74 6.46 -12.72 23.22
C SER A 74 7.25 -11.88 22.21
N PHE A 75 7.01 -10.58 22.19
CA PHE A 75 7.84 -9.65 21.45
C PHE A 75 9.07 -9.33 22.28
N SER A 76 10.18 -10.00 21.98
CA SER A 76 11.50 -9.51 22.33
C SER A 76 11.94 -8.52 21.26
N PHE A 77 11.74 -7.23 21.51
CA PHE A 77 12.53 -6.22 20.80
C PHE A 77 13.96 -6.37 21.28
N LEU A 78 14.77 -7.09 20.53
CA LEU A 78 16.21 -7.10 20.77
C LEU A 78 16.71 -5.72 20.34
N PRO A 79 17.18 -4.85 21.26
CA PRO A 79 17.98 -3.72 20.83
C PRO A 79 19.12 -4.31 20.01
N ARG A 80 19.25 -3.89 18.75
CA ARG A 80 20.37 -4.28 17.89
C ARG A 80 21.62 -3.68 18.53
N ASN A 81 22.28 -4.49 19.34
CA ASN A 81 23.29 -4.07 20.33
C ASN A 81 24.69 -3.92 19.71
N ASP A 82 24.77 -3.51 18.45
CA ASP A 82 26.05 -3.33 17.78
C ASP A 82 26.32 -1.83 17.65
N GLU A 83 27.16 -1.32 18.55
CA GLU A 83 27.88 -0.03 18.50
C GLU A 83 27.05 1.26 18.34
N TYR A 84 26.73 1.89 19.49
CA TYR A 84 26.69 3.33 19.85
C TYR A 84 26.47 4.48 18.83
N HIS A 85 26.11 4.22 17.58
CA HIS A 85 25.90 5.22 16.55
C HIS A 85 24.51 5.01 15.95
N SER A 86 23.58 5.87 16.37
CA SER A 86 22.19 5.90 15.91
C SER A 86 21.42 4.61 16.25
N THR A 87 20.60 4.67 17.30
CA THR A 87 19.54 3.70 17.56
C THR A 87 18.44 3.85 16.51
N THR A 88 18.76 3.51 15.25
CA THR A 88 17.76 3.12 14.27
C THR A 88 17.25 1.76 14.73
N ILE A 89 16.21 1.82 15.54
CA ILE A 89 15.36 0.66 15.77
C ILE A 89 14.70 0.43 14.41
N ASP A 90 15.29 -0.45 13.60
CA ASP A 90 14.67 -0.95 12.39
C ASP A 90 13.45 -1.76 12.83
N ILE A 91 12.32 -1.09 13.06
CA ILE A 91 11.01 -1.73 13.19
C ILE A 91 10.50 -1.85 11.76
N PRO A 92 10.73 -2.99 11.10
CA PRO A 92 10.53 -3.03 9.68
C PRO A 92 9.01 -3.08 9.46
N GLY A 93 8.51 -2.17 8.61
CA GLY A 93 7.09 -2.07 8.25
C GLY A 93 6.21 -1.18 9.14
N MET A 94 6.78 -0.28 9.96
CA MET A 94 5.96 0.76 10.57
C MET A 94 5.55 1.83 9.53
N THR A 95 4.25 1.99 9.33
CA THR A 95 3.69 3.00 8.42
C THR A 95 2.66 3.85 9.13
N TYR A 96 2.42 5.06 8.65
CA TYR A 96 1.38 5.92 9.20
C TYR A 96 0.46 6.46 8.11
N THR A 97 -0.77 6.75 8.51
CA THR A 97 -1.77 7.42 7.70
C THR A 97 -2.44 8.50 8.53
N ILE A 98 -2.42 9.72 8.01
CA ILE A 98 -3.20 10.82 8.57
C ILE A 98 -4.51 10.87 7.75
N PRO A 99 -5.69 10.61 8.35
CA PRO A 99 -6.97 10.64 7.61
C PRO A 99 -7.16 11.96 6.87
N LYS A 100 -7.78 11.99 5.68
CA LYS A 100 -8.05 13.25 4.93
C LYS A 100 -6.83 14.13 4.61
N SER A 101 -5.63 13.56 4.53
CA SER A 101 -4.49 14.22 3.90
C SER A 101 -3.87 13.30 2.86
N ASP A 102 -2.88 13.83 2.14
CA ASP A 102 -2.12 13.07 1.15
C ASP A 102 -1.11 12.09 1.80
N PHE A 103 -0.95 12.16 3.13
CA PHE A 103 -0.07 11.28 3.90
C PHE A 103 -0.77 9.95 4.19
N LYS A 104 -0.74 9.05 3.19
CA LYS A 104 -1.28 7.70 3.29
C LYS A 104 -0.19 6.65 3.12
N ASP A 105 -0.14 5.71 4.05
CA ASP A 105 0.79 4.57 4.06
C ASP A 105 2.29 4.99 3.99
N MET A 106 2.64 6.11 4.62
CA MET A 106 4.00 6.64 4.67
C MET A 106 4.86 5.82 5.63
N SER A 107 6.11 5.49 5.25
CA SER A 107 7.04 4.79 6.13
C SER A 107 7.51 5.68 7.29
N LEU A 108 7.62 5.09 8.48
CA LEU A 108 8.08 5.78 9.69
C LEU A 108 9.33 5.08 10.21
N THR A 109 10.50 5.48 9.71
CA THR A 109 11.78 4.79 9.95
C THR A 109 12.75 5.59 10.82
N CYS A 110 12.65 6.92 10.78
CA CYS A 110 13.57 7.80 11.49
C CYS A 110 12.85 8.95 12.20
N ASP A 111 13.59 9.69 13.03
CA ASP A 111 13.05 10.85 13.75
C ASP A 111 12.60 11.96 12.80
N ALA A 112 13.25 12.13 11.64
CA ALA A 112 12.84 13.11 10.62
C ALA A 112 11.46 12.79 10.00
N ASP A 113 11.15 11.52 9.77
CA ASP A 113 9.83 11.08 9.32
C ASP A 113 8.77 11.40 10.38
N TYR A 114 9.12 11.20 11.65
CA TYR A 114 8.25 11.49 12.78
C TYR A 114 8.02 13.00 12.94
N GLN A 115 9.04 13.84 12.82
CA GLN A 115 8.87 15.30 12.82
C GLN A 115 7.94 15.75 11.68
N SER A 116 8.12 15.18 10.48
CA SER A 116 7.25 15.47 9.33
C SER A 116 5.79 15.08 9.61
N LEU A 117 5.56 13.94 10.27
CA LEU A 117 4.24 13.50 10.73
C LEU A 117 3.64 14.50 11.72
N ILE A 118 4.41 14.95 12.72
CA ILE A 118 3.95 15.89 13.73
C ILE A 118 3.62 17.25 13.10
N GLU A 119 4.47 17.77 12.21
CA GLU A 119 4.20 19.01 11.48
C GLU A 119 2.92 18.91 10.62
N ALA A 120 2.74 17.79 9.91
CA ALA A 120 1.54 17.54 9.13
C ALA A 120 0.29 17.44 10.00
N ALA A 121 0.41 16.89 11.22
CA ALA A 121 -0.68 16.85 12.19
C ALA A 121 -0.98 18.24 12.77
N LYS A 122 0.04 19.03 13.11
CA LYS A 122 -0.09 20.42 13.65
C LYS A 122 -0.75 21.36 12.65
N LYS A 123 -0.55 21.16 11.34
CA LYS A 123 -1.19 21.97 10.28
C LYS A 123 -2.71 21.79 10.20
N LYS A 124 -3.27 20.76 10.84
CA LYS A 124 -4.72 20.52 10.83
C LYS A 124 -5.41 21.25 11.96
N THR A 125 -6.48 21.96 11.62
CA THR A 125 -7.29 22.72 12.58
C THR A 125 -8.04 21.84 13.58
N ILE A 126 -8.25 20.56 13.25
CA ILE A 126 -8.92 19.59 14.11
C ILE A 126 -7.92 18.47 14.39
N PRO A 127 -7.67 18.12 15.67
CA PRO A 127 -6.83 16.98 16.02
C PRO A 127 -7.49 15.70 15.51
N GLU A 128 -7.05 15.23 14.34
CA GLU A 128 -7.50 13.96 13.80
C GLU A 128 -6.64 12.83 14.35
N THR A 129 -7.28 11.69 14.60
CA THR A 129 -6.59 10.49 15.07
C THR A 129 -5.62 9.96 14.00
N ILE A 130 -4.33 9.98 14.32
CA ILE A 130 -3.26 9.50 13.45
C ILE A 130 -3.24 7.97 13.52
N LYS A 131 -3.29 7.28 12.38
CA LYS A 131 -3.24 5.82 12.36
C LYS A 131 -1.81 5.36 12.10
N VAL A 132 -1.26 4.58 13.01
CA VAL A 132 0.06 3.95 12.87
C VAL A 132 -0.16 2.46 12.70
N PHE A 133 0.40 1.86 11.67
CA PHE A 133 0.35 0.44 11.41
C PHE A 133 1.72 -0.17 11.71
N MET A 134 1.74 -1.22 12.52
CA MET A 134 2.92 -2.01 12.82
C MET A 134 2.71 -3.42 12.26
N THR A 135 3.68 -3.90 11.51
CA THR A 135 3.69 -5.28 11.01
C THR A 135 4.86 -6.02 11.61
N GLU A 136 4.61 -7.18 12.19
CA GLU A 136 5.68 -8.10 12.58
C GLU A 136 6.33 -8.68 11.32
N LEU A 137 7.66 -8.62 11.25
CA LEU A 137 8.36 -9.37 10.21
C LEU A 137 8.35 -10.84 10.61
N LYS A 138 7.87 -11.67 9.69
CA LYS A 138 8.14 -13.09 9.77
C LYS A 138 9.64 -13.26 9.67
N GLU A 139 10.24 -13.91 10.65
CA GLU A 139 11.57 -14.48 10.48
C GLU A 139 11.52 -15.30 9.19
N HIS A 140 12.40 -14.97 8.26
CA HIS A 140 12.53 -15.71 7.02
C HIS A 140 13.04 -17.09 7.43
N GLU A 141 12.14 -18.06 7.59
CA GLU A 141 12.53 -19.47 7.77
C GLU A 141 13.22 -19.89 6.47
N GLU A 142 14.54 -19.70 6.42
CA GLU A 142 15.41 -20.19 5.36
C GLU A 142 15.41 -21.72 5.42
N GLY A 143 14.54 -22.34 4.61
CA GLY A 143 14.67 -23.74 4.20
C GLY A 143 13.88 -24.75 5.02
N ASP A 144 12.85 -25.32 4.38
CA ASP A 144 12.61 -26.76 4.39
C ASP A 144 11.72 -27.08 3.17
N ASP A 145 12.36 -27.19 2.00
CA ASP A 145 11.84 -27.95 0.86
C ASP A 145 11.91 -29.44 1.24
N ASP A 146 11.09 -29.88 2.18
CA ASP A 146 10.93 -31.31 2.46
C ASP A 146 9.87 -31.88 1.52
N GLU A 147 10.35 -32.43 0.41
CA GLU A 147 9.61 -33.33 -0.47
C GLU A 147 9.23 -34.62 0.27
N SER A 148 8.31 -34.54 1.24
CA SER A 148 7.66 -35.73 1.77
C SER A 148 6.48 -36.11 0.88
N SER A 149 6.81 -36.81 -0.20
CA SER A 149 5.90 -37.65 -0.96
C SER A 149 5.68 -38.94 -0.18
N ASP A 150 4.51 -39.11 0.42
CA ASP A 150 4.05 -40.46 0.77
C ASP A 150 2.52 -40.60 0.63
N ASP A 151 2.16 -41.79 0.17
CA ASP A 151 0.90 -42.23 -0.40
C ASP A 151 -0.37 -41.93 0.43
N ASP A 152 -1.40 -41.39 -0.22
CA ASP A 152 -2.79 -41.56 0.21
C ASP A 152 -3.71 -41.68 -1.01
N GLU A 153 -3.91 -42.92 -1.43
CA GLU A 153 -4.93 -43.32 -2.39
C GLU A 153 -6.33 -43.00 -1.86
N GLY A 154 -7.17 -42.44 -2.74
CA GLY A 154 -8.62 -42.60 -2.58
C GLY A 154 -9.40 -41.37 -2.13
N ARG A 155 -9.19 -40.21 -2.74
CA ARG A 155 -10.29 -39.23 -2.84
C ARG A 155 -10.19 -38.37 -4.09
N ARG A 156 -11.25 -38.46 -4.91
CA ARG A 156 -11.46 -37.74 -6.18
C ARG A 156 -11.32 -36.22 -6.00
N LYS A 157 -10.10 -35.70 -6.08
CA LYS A 157 -9.78 -34.26 -6.11
C LYS A 157 -9.81 -33.76 -7.55
N ARG A 158 -10.62 -32.73 -7.80
CA ARG A 158 -10.60 -31.96 -9.05
C ARG A 158 -9.18 -31.41 -9.25
N LYS A 159 -8.52 -31.82 -10.34
CA LYS A 159 -7.14 -31.43 -10.70
C LYS A 159 -7.03 -29.92 -10.83
N LYS A 160 -6.43 -29.25 -9.84
CA LYS A 160 -5.82 -27.93 -10.06
C LYS A 160 -4.59 -28.14 -10.94
N LYS A 161 -4.52 -27.44 -12.08
CA LYS A 161 -3.33 -27.38 -12.91
C LYS A 161 -2.15 -26.94 -12.03
N LYS A 162 -1.19 -27.84 -11.77
CA LYS A 162 0.15 -27.48 -11.29
C LYS A 162 0.70 -26.47 -12.30
N GLN A 163 1.06 -25.26 -11.85
CA GLN A 163 1.92 -24.40 -12.64
C GLN A 163 3.21 -25.18 -12.89
N LYS A 164 3.59 -25.36 -14.15
CA LYS A 164 4.89 -25.92 -14.50
C LYS A 164 5.93 -24.97 -13.92
N THR A 165 6.73 -25.47 -12.99
CA THR A 165 8.06 -24.93 -12.73
C THR A 165 8.78 -24.92 -14.09
N PHE A 166 9.06 -23.73 -14.59
CA PHE A 166 9.75 -23.55 -15.86
C PHE A 166 11.22 -23.83 -15.56
N GLU A 167 11.76 -24.91 -16.14
CA GLU A 167 13.19 -25.13 -16.15
C GLU A 167 13.81 -23.97 -16.94
N PRO A 168 14.78 -23.23 -16.36
CA PRO A 168 15.45 -22.14 -17.05
C PRO A 168 15.98 -22.61 -18.38
N THR A 169 15.71 -21.84 -19.42
CA THR A 169 16.23 -22.14 -20.76
C THR A 169 17.75 -21.97 -20.78
N GLU A 170 18.44 -22.72 -21.64
CA GLU A 170 19.91 -22.66 -21.77
C GLU A 170 20.40 -21.21 -22.03
N GLU A 171 19.62 -20.43 -22.77
CA GLU A 171 19.86 -19.01 -23.04
C GLU A 171 19.76 -18.13 -21.77
N GLU A 172 18.82 -18.40 -20.87
CA GLU A 172 18.71 -17.69 -19.58
C GLU A 172 19.86 -18.03 -18.64
N VAL A 173 20.39 -19.24 -18.73
CA VAL A 173 21.59 -19.65 -17.98
C VAL A 173 22.81 -18.88 -18.47
N GLU A 174 23.02 -18.80 -19.79
CA GLU A 174 24.12 -18.02 -20.39
C GLU A 174 24.03 -16.52 -20.04
N GLN A 175 22.82 -15.95 -20.06
CA GLN A 175 22.60 -14.55 -19.67
C GLN A 175 22.93 -14.31 -18.19
N ASN A 176 22.51 -15.22 -17.31
CA ASN A 176 22.82 -15.12 -15.88
C ASN A 176 24.32 -15.27 -15.62
N GLU A 177 25.02 -16.19 -16.31
CA GLU A 177 26.48 -16.31 -16.22
C GLU A 177 27.19 -15.04 -16.68
N PHE A 178 26.69 -14.38 -17.74
CA PHE A 178 27.23 -13.13 -18.24
C PHE A 178 27.04 -11.98 -17.22
N ILE A 179 25.86 -11.88 -16.60
CA ILE A 179 25.56 -10.91 -15.53
C ILE A 179 26.48 -11.12 -14.32
N VAL A 180 26.71 -12.38 -13.93
CA VAL A 180 27.62 -12.72 -12.82
C VAL A 180 29.06 -12.29 -13.14
N LYS A 181 29.53 -12.53 -14.37
CA LYS A 181 30.87 -12.10 -14.81
C LYS A 181 31.02 -10.58 -14.81
N LEU A 182 30.03 -9.85 -15.34
CA LEU A 182 30.02 -8.38 -15.30
C LEU A 182 30.04 -7.85 -13.86
N ASN A 183 29.21 -8.40 -12.97
CA ASN A 183 29.19 -7.98 -11.57
C ASN A 183 30.51 -8.26 -10.85
N ALA A 184 31.22 -9.34 -11.19
CA ALA A 184 32.52 -9.66 -10.62
C ALA A 184 33.63 -8.71 -11.11
N GLU A 185 33.61 -8.35 -12.40
CA GLU A 185 34.62 -7.51 -13.03
C GLU A 185 34.47 -6.02 -12.64
N TRP A 186 33.22 -5.56 -12.51
CA TRP A 186 32.90 -4.15 -12.21
C TRP A 186 32.65 -3.88 -10.72
N LYS A 187 32.88 -4.86 -9.84
CA LYS A 187 32.79 -4.63 -8.39
C LYS A 187 33.90 -3.69 -7.93
N CYS A 188 33.53 -2.65 -7.19
CA CYS A 188 34.50 -1.73 -6.60
C CYS A 188 35.47 -2.52 -5.70
N LYS A 189 36.77 -2.45 -6.02
CA LYS A 189 37.84 -3.15 -5.29
C LYS A 189 38.21 -2.47 -3.96
N ASP A 190 37.73 -1.25 -3.75
CA ASP A 190 38.01 -0.49 -2.54
C ASP A 190 37.13 -0.98 -1.38
N LYS A 191 37.76 -1.65 -0.42
CA LYS A 191 37.09 -2.16 0.79
C LYS A 191 36.55 -1.05 1.69
N SER A 192 36.94 0.21 1.45
CA SER A 192 36.48 1.37 2.20
C SER A 192 35.28 2.09 1.55
N CYS A 193 34.87 1.71 0.34
CA CYS A 193 33.67 2.28 -0.29
C CYS A 193 32.42 1.81 0.47
N LYS A 194 31.87 2.68 1.34
CA LYS A 194 30.65 2.45 2.14
C LYS A 194 29.37 2.27 1.30
N LEU A 195 29.47 2.46 -0.02
CA LEU A 195 28.40 2.26 -1.00
C LEU A 195 28.47 0.84 -1.57
N SER A 196 28.51 -0.18 -0.70
CA SER A 196 28.68 -1.60 -1.05
C SER A 196 27.44 -2.27 -1.65
N GLY A 197 26.64 -1.51 -2.39
CA GLY A 197 25.67 -2.06 -3.35
C GLY A 197 26.32 -2.15 -4.74
N PRO A 198 25.89 -3.09 -5.60
CA PRO A 198 26.54 -3.34 -6.91
C PRO A 198 26.60 -2.14 -7.88
N HIS A 199 26.04 -0.96 -7.55
CA HIS A 199 25.88 0.14 -8.52
C HIS A 199 26.12 1.57 -8.00
N LYS A 200 26.81 1.80 -6.87
CA LYS A 200 26.82 3.16 -6.26
C LYS A 200 28.18 3.83 -5.99
N CYS A 201 29.31 3.33 -6.46
CA CYS A 201 30.59 4.02 -6.23
C CYS A 201 30.99 4.91 -7.44
N LYS A 202 30.43 6.12 -7.56
CA LYS A 202 30.75 7.09 -8.64
C LYS A 202 32.14 7.75 -8.51
N THR A 203 32.80 7.61 -7.37
CA THR A 203 33.98 8.42 -7.03
C THR A 203 35.31 7.66 -7.15
N CYS A 204 35.29 6.37 -7.47
CA CYS A 204 36.49 5.50 -7.45
C CYS A 204 37.01 5.08 -8.83
N SER A 205 36.44 5.58 -9.93
CA SER A 205 37.01 5.43 -11.27
C SER A 205 36.69 6.65 -12.13
N PHE A 206 37.68 7.09 -12.87
CA PHE A 206 37.55 7.96 -14.03
C PHE A 206 36.65 7.24 -15.06
N ASP A 207 35.75 8.01 -15.66
CA ASP A 207 34.70 7.63 -16.63
C ASP A 207 33.54 6.76 -16.13
N SER A 208 32.34 7.29 -16.38
CA SER A 208 31.06 6.85 -15.81
C SER A 208 30.37 5.86 -16.76
N TYR A 209 30.01 4.67 -16.26
CA TYR A 209 29.05 3.79 -16.92
C TYR A 209 28.12 3.13 -15.89
N ALA A 210 26.82 3.15 -16.16
CA ALA A 210 25.77 2.47 -15.39
C ALA A 210 25.23 1.28 -16.21
N SER A 211 24.97 0.14 -15.55
CA SER A 211 24.49 -1.09 -16.22
C SER A 211 22.97 -1.12 -16.44
N PRO A 212 22.50 -1.83 -17.48
CA PRO A 212 21.09 -1.95 -17.84
C PRO A 212 20.38 -3.21 -17.31
N ASN A 213 19.05 -3.17 -17.27
CA ASN A 213 18.16 -4.35 -17.28
C ASN A 213 17.84 -4.70 -18.74
N LEU A 214 18.18 -5.92 -19.17
CA LEU A 214 17.90 -6.42 -20.53
C LEU A 214 16.49 -7.04 -20.58
N GLY A 215 15.51 -6.24 -21.01
CA GLY A 215 14.19 -6.69 -21.44
C GLY A 215 14.18 -6.94 -22.96
N GLY A 216 13.60 -8.07 -23.37
CA GLY A 216 13.72 -8.65 -24.71
C GLY A 216 13.40 -7.75 -25.91
N GLY A 217 14.23 -7.90 -26.94
CA GLY A 217 14.00 -7.41 -28.29
C GLY A 217 15.22 -7.67 -29.15
N LYS A 218 15.11 -8.59 -30.13
CA LYS A 218 16.19 -8.85 -31.10
C LYS A 218 16.38 -7.64 -32.01
N GLY A 219 17.25 -6.74 -31.59
CA GLY A 219 17.91 -5.73 -32.41
C GLY A 219 19.33 -5.59 -31.89
N ASN A 220 20.33 -5.50 -32.77
CA ASN A 220 21.69 -5.19 -32.36
C ASN A 220 21.65 -3.87 -31.58
N VAL A 221 21.85 -3.93 -30.27
CA VAL A 221 21.91 -2.72 -29.44
C VAL A 221 23.27 -2.10 -29.73
N ILE A 222 23.21 -0.92 -30.31
CA ILE A 222 24.37 -0.11 -30.65
C ILE A 222 24.35 1.07 -29.68
N ASN A 223 25.50 1.40 -29.10
CA ASN A 223 25.67 2.61 -28.29
C ASN A 223 25.32 3.87 -29.11
N GLU A 224 25.09 5.01 -28.42
CA GLU A 224 24.84 6.30 -29.10
C GLU A 224 25.97 6.67 -30.09
N ASP A 225 27.17 6.11 -29.90
CA ASP A 225 28.35 6.28 -30.75
C ASP A 225 28.45 5.29 -31.93
N GLY A 226 27.50 4.37 -32.09
CA GLY A 226 27.52 3.39 -33.18
C GLY A 226 28.39 2.15 -32.90
N THR A 227 28.95 1.99 -31.69
CA THR A 227 29.69 0.77 -31.32
C THR A 227 28.77 -0.34 -30.83
N PRO A 228 29.02 -1.61 -31.22
CA PRO A 228 28.26 -2.74 -30.69
C PRO A 228 28.54 -2.92 -29.20
N VAL A 229 27.48 -3.22 -28.42
CA VAL A 229 27.59 -3.47 -26.98
C VAL A 229 28.37 -4.75 -26.74
N ASP A 230 29.52 -4.65 -26.06
CA ASP A 230 30.38 -5.78 -25.71
C ASP A 230 30.93 -5.65 -24.28
N LEU A 231 31.75 -6.62 -23.83
CA LEU A 231 32.35 -6.63 -22.48
C LEU A 231 33.21 -5.40 -22.17
N ARG A 232 33.69 -4.68 -23.19
CA ARG A 232 34.53 -3.49 -23.05
C ARG A 232 33.73 -2.20 -23.18
N ASN A 233 32.62 -2.22 -23.91
CA ASN A 233 31.71 -1.10 -24.14
C ASN A 233 30.28 -1.44 -23.67
N PRO A 234 29.96 -1.31 -22.37
CA PRO A 234 28.60 -1.47 -21.88
C PRO A 234 27.65 -0.40 -22.48
N PRO A 235 26.33 -0.65 -22.52
CA PRO A 235 25.41 0.26 -23.17
C PRO A 235 25.29 1.59 -22.42
N ASP A 236 25.69 2.70 -23.06
CA ASP A 236 25.60 4.07 -22.52
C ASP A 236 24.30 4.75 -22.96
N THR A 237 23.15 4.14 -22.67
CA THR A 237 21.87 4.79 -22.94
C THR A 237 21.27 5.37 -21.67
N LYS A 238 21.04 6.68 -21.68
CA LYS A 238 20.33 7.44 -20.64
C LYS A 238 18.90 6.97 -20.37
N MET A 239 18.39 5.99 -21.13
CA MET A 239 17.10 5.31 -20.94
C MET A 239 16.99 4.54 -19.61
N LEU A 240 18.06 4.42 -18.83
CA LEU A 240 18.02 3.83 -17.48
C LEU A 240 18.59 4.77 -16.41
N SER A 241 18.63 6.08 -16.69
CA SER A 241 18.62 7.05 -15.61
C SER A 241 17.26 6.97 -14.92
N TYR A 242 17.29 6.81 -13.59
CA TYR A 242 16.14 6.71 -12.72
C TYR A 242 15.29 8.00 -12.85
N GLN A 243 14.38 8.06 -13.81
CA GLN A 243 13.14 8.80 -13.61
C GLN A 243 12.28 7.94 -12.69
N GLU A 244 11.70 8.56 -11.67
CA GLU A 244 10.78 7.92 -10.74
C GLU A 244 9.79 7.05 -11.52
N PRO A 245 9.47 5.84 -11.05
CA PRO A 245 8.59 4.94 -11.77
C PRO A 245 7.28 5.66 -12.09
N ASP A 246 6.88 5.65 -13.36
CA ASP A 246 5.58 6.14 -13.78
C ASP A 246 4.50 5.50 -12.88
N ASN A 247 3.63 6.35 -12.34
CA ASN A 247 2.64 6.05 -11.31
C ASN A 247 1.57 5.01 -11.73
N ASP A 248 1.67 4.42 -12.91
CA ASP A 248 0.67 3.52 -13.49
C ASP A 248 0.66 2.14 -12.82
N ASP A 249 1.81 1.61 -12.40
CA ASP A 249 1.86 0.30 -11.73
C ASP A 249 1.31 0.37 -10.30
N GLN A 250 1.53 1.50 -9.61
CA GLN A 250 0.88 1.78 -8.33
C GLN A 250 -0.63 2.01 -8.48
N ALA A 251 -1.08 2.63 -9.57
CA ALA A 251 -2.50 2.78 -9.88
C ALA A 251 -3.18 1.43 -10.15
N MET A 252 -2.51 0.51 -10.87
CA MET A 252 -3.00 -0.86 -11.09
C MET A 252 -3.10 -1.68 -9.80
N LEU A 253 -2.11 -1.57 -8.91
CA LEU A 253 -2.14 -2.23 -7.58
C LEU A 253 -3.25 -1.65 -6.67
N ARG A 254 -3.45 -0.32 -6.70
CA ARG A 254 -4.55 0.35 -5.98
C ARG A 254 -5.93 -0.09 -6.49
N ASN A 255 -6.10 -0.21 -7.81
CA ASN A 255 -7.35 -0.69 -8.41
C ASN A 255 -7.65 -2.17 -8.12
N ARG A 256 -6.63 -3.01 -7.96
CA ARG A 256 -6.80 -4.41 -7.53
C ARG A 256 -7.16 -4.53 -6.04
N ALA A 257 -6.68 -3.62 -5.20
CA ALA A 257 -7.00 -3.59 -3.78
C ALA A 257 -8.44 -3.10 -3.52
N THR A 258 -8.94 -2.14 -4.29
CA THR A 258 -10.31 -1.62 -4.16
C THR A 258 -11.39 -2.58 -4.68
N GLN A 259 -11.07 -3.47 -5.63
CA GLN A 259 -12.03 -4.48 -6.10
C GLN A 259 -12.21 -5.67 -5.13
N LYS A 260 -11.27 -5.94 -4.23
CA LYS A 260 -11.37 -7.04 -3.25
C LYS A 260 -12.30 -6.75 -2.07
N SER A 261 -12.79 -5.52 -1.89
CA SER A 261 -13.70 -5.15 -0.80
C SER A 261 -15.19 -5.26 -1.15
N ALA A 262 -15.54 -5.72 -2.35
CA ALA A 262 -16.92 -5.81 -2.83
C ALA A 262 -17.65 -7.14 -2.52
N ASN A 263 -17.02 -8.10 -1.85
CA ASN A 263 -17.72 -9.30 -1.38
C ASN A 263 -18.36 -9.04 -0.01
N LYS A 264 -19.64 -8.63 -0.05
CA LYS A 264 -20.52 -8.57 1.12
C LYS A 264 -21.18 -9.94 1.31
N ASP A 265 -20.80 -10.63 2.37
CA ASP A 265 -21.67 -11.63 2.97
C ASP A 265 -22.92 -10.94 3.57
N PRO A 266 -24.09 -11.58 3.57
CA PRO A 266 -25.32 -10.99 4.10
C PRO A 266 -25.24 -10.81 5.62
N ASN A 267 -25.48 -9.59 6.07
CA ASN A 267 -25.60 -9.21 7.48
C ASN A 267 -26.87 -9.85 8.07
N ILE A 268 -26.73 -10.96 8.79
CA ILE A 268 -27.84 -11.59 9.52
C ILE A 268 -28.13 -10.73 10.75
N THR A 269 -29.28 -10.05 10.75
CA THR A 269 -29.76 -9.25 11.88
C THR A 269 -30.62 -10.16 12.75
N ILE A 270 -30.11 -10.57 13.92
CA ILE A 270 -30.89 -11.34 14.89
C ILE A 270 -31.61 -10.34 15.80
N ASN A 271 -32.90 -10.11 15.52
CA ASN A 271 -33.80 -9.39 16.43
C ASN A 271 -34.17 -10.32 17.59
N LEU A 272 -33.53 -10.16 18.75
CA LEU A 272 -33.97 -10.76 20.00
C LEU A 272 -34.97 -9.81 20.66
N THR A 273 -36.25 -10.03 20.39
CA THR A 273 -37.33 -9.50 21.23
C THR A 273 -37.30 -10.24 22.57
N LEU A 274 -36.74 -9.60 23.61
CA LEU A 274 -36.94 -10.05 24.98
C LEU A 274 -38.37 -9.66 25.44
N PRO A 275 -39.08 -10.52 26.18
CA PRO A 275 -40.37 -10.18 26.74
C PRO A 275 -40.24 -9.11 27.83
N ASP A 276 -41.03 -8.05 27.68
CA ASP A 276 -41.22 -6.95 28.64
C ASP A 276 -41.54 -7.49 30.03
N GLY A 277 -40.82 -7.02 31.06
CA GLY A 277 -41.36 -7.18 32.40
C GLY A 277 -40.47 -6.93 33.62
N LEU A 278 -39.14 -6.81 33.53
CA LEU A 278 -38.32 -6.79 34.76
C LEU A 278 -37.07 -5.88 34.71
N ILE A 279 -37.22 -4.59 34.41
CA ILE A 279 -36.16 -3.61 34.71
C ILE A 279 -36.76 -2.42 35.47
N PRO A 280 -36.33 -2.15 36.72
CA PRO A 280 -36.80 -0.99 37.49
C PRO A 280 -36.27 0.33 36.90
N PRO A 281 -36.96 1.46 37.14
CA PRO A 281 -36.62 2.75 36.56
C PRO A 281 -35.28 3.25 37.13
N ASN A 282 -34.28 3.38 36.26
CA ASN A 282 -33.00 4.00 36.61
C ASN A 282 -33.10 5.52 36.34
N PRO A 283 -32.98 6.40 37.34
CA PRO A 283 -33.03 7.83 37.12
C PRO A 283 -31.65 8.36 36.68
N LEU A 284 -31.68 9.29 35.72
CA LEU A 284 -30.58 10.18 35.30
C LEU A 284 -29.44 9.52 34.50
N ALA A 285 -29.70 9.25 33.23
CA ALA A 285 -28.65 9.10 32.22
C ALA A 285 -28.26 10.49 31.65
N PRO A 286 -26.96 10.84 31.60
CA PRO A 286 -26.46 12.06 30.95
C PRO A 286 -26.76 12.04 29.44
N GLN A 287 -27.06 13.21 28.88
CA GLN A 287 -27.28 13.41 27.44
C GLN A 287 -26.12 12.84 26.63
N GLN A 288 -26.41 11.80 25.84
CA GLN A 288 -25.49 11.26 24.85
C GLN A 288 -25.16 12.34 23.80
N PRO A 289 -23.87 12.65 23.56
CA PRO A 289 -23.49 13.53 22.47
C PRO A 289 -23.94 12.93 21.13
N ALA A 290 -24.47 13.79 20.26
CA ALA A 290 -25.05 13.43 18.97
C ALA A 290 -24.16 12.42 18.22
N ALA A 291 -24.70 11.22 18.02
CA ALA A 291 -24.02 10.14 17.30
C ALA A 291 -23.50 10.65 15.96
N ALA A 292 -22.19 10.51 15.74
CA ALA A 292 -21.54 10.80 14.47
C ALA A 292 -22.31 10.12 13.35
N GLN A 293 -22.75 10.90 12.36
CA GLN A 293 -23.48 10.38 11.21
C GLN A 293 -22.65 9.26 10.56
N PRO A 294 -23.26 8.09 10.29
CA PRO A 294 -22.55 7.01 9.62
C PRO A 294 -21.97 7.51 8.29
N PRO A 295 -20.79 7.00 7.87
CA PRO A 295 -20.13 7.43 6.65
C PRO A 295 -21.13 7.40 5.50
N ALA A 296 -21.25 8.53 4.81
CA ALA A 296 -22.18 8.71 3.69
C ALA A 296 -22.06 7.50 2.76
N ARG A 297 -23.16 6.75 2.63
CA ARG A 297 -23.19 5.57 1.76
C ARG A 297 -22.71 6.00 0.37
N PRO A 298 -21.88 5.20 -0.32
CA PRO A 298 -21.47 5.50 -1.68
C PRO A 298 -22.72 5.79 -2.49
N ARG A 299 -22.83 7.02 -3.01
CA ARG A 299 -24.00 7.44 -3.77
C ARG A 299 -24.08 6.52 -4.98
N ILE A 300 -25.14 5.74 -5.03
CA ILE A 300 -25.45 4.94 -6.22
C ILE A 300 -25.81 5.98 -7.28
N ALA A 301 -25.00 6.08 -8.33
CA ALA A 301 -25.25 7.01 -9.41
C ALA A 301 -26.65 6.73 -10.02
N PRO A 302 -27.43 7.76 -10.34
CA PRO A 302 -28.79 7.61 -10.84
C PRO A 302 -28.79 6.79 -12.13
N GLN A 303 -29.72 5.83 -12.24
CA GLN A 303 -29.87 5.04 -13.46
C GLN A 303 -30.41 5.94 -14.58
N VAL A 304 -29.55 6.28 -15.53
CA VAL A 304 -29.92 7.00 -16.76
C VAL A 304 -29.68 6.12 -17.97
N SER A 305 -30.49 6.28 -19.02
CA SER A 305 -30.30 5.56 -20.27
C SER A 305 -29.00 6.00 -20.96
N LEU A 306 -28.39 5.12 -21.76
CA LEU A 306 -27.16 5.45 -22.50
C LEU A 306 -27.36 6.66 -23.42
N LYS A 307 -28.54 6.77 -24.06
CA LYS A 307 -28.87 7.91 -24.92
C LYS A 307 -28.88 9.22 -24.14
N LEU A 308 -29.55 9.25 -22.98
CA LEU A 308 -29.60 10.43 -22.13
C LEU A 308 -28.21 10.80 -21.58
N PHE A 309 -27.39 9.80 -21.25
CA PHE A 309 -26.01 10.01 -20.85
C PHE A 309 -25.20 10.68 -21.97
N CYS A 310 -25.24 10.15 -23.20
CA CYS A 310 -24.54 10.75 -24.34
C CYS A 310 -25.01 12.18 -24.61
N THR A 311 -26.32 12.44 -24.56
CA THR A 311 -26.86 13.80 -24.72
C THR A 311 -26.41 14.74 -23.61
N ARG A 312 -26.44 14.30 -22.34
CA ARG A 312 -26.08 15.13 -21.17
C ARG A 312 -24.62 15.56 -21.18
N TYR A 313 -23.72 14.68 -21.59
CA TYR A 313 -22.29 14.96 -21.66
C TYR A 313 -21.81 15.38 -23.05
N ASN A 314 -22.74 15.74 -23.94
CA ASN A 314 -22.44 16.23 -25.29
C ASN A 314 -21.53 15.28 -26.11
N LEU A 315 -21.72 13.97 -25.94
CA LEU A 315 -21.02 12.96 -26.73
C LEU A 315 -21.65 12.88 -28.12
N ALA A 316 -20.81 12.82 -29.16
CA ALA A 316 -21.30 12.75 -30.53
C ALA A 316 -22.16 11.49 -30.78
N ASP A 317 -23.20 11.60 -31.61
CA ASP A 317 -24.12 10.48 -31.93
C ASP A 317 -23.39 9.23 -32.46
N ARG A 318 -22.27 9.43 -33.16
CA ARG A 318 -21.43 8.32 -33.64
C ARG A 318 -20.85 7.48 -32.49
N VAL A 319 -20.53 8.09 -31.35
CA VAL A 319 -20.03 7.38 -30.17
C VAL A 319 -21.16 6.55 -29.56
N TYR A 320 -22.37 7.10 -29.48
CA TYR A 320 -23.55 6.37 -29.02
C TYR A 320 -23.81 5.11 -29.85
N HIS A 321 -23.77 5.21 -31.18
CA HIS A 321 -23.95 4.06 -32.07
C HIS A 321 -22.87 2.99 -31.93
N LYS A 322 -21.60 3.40 -31.77
CA LYS A 322 -20.48 2.45 -31.52
C LYS A 322 -20.65 1.72 -30.19
N LEU A 323 -21.04 2.42 -29.13
CA LEU A 323 -21.28 1.83 -27.82
C LEU A 323 -22.44 0.82 -27.87
N ILE A 324 -23.54 1.14 -28.56
CA ILE A 324 -24.66 0.20 -28.76
C ILE A 324 -24.23 -1.02 -29.59
N ALA A 325 -23.44 -0.83 -30.64
CA ALA A 325 -22.94 -1.93 -31.46
C ALA A 325 -22.04 -2.89 -30.66
N TYR A 326 -21.45 -2.42 -29.56
CA TYR A 326 -20.66 -3.21 -28.61
C TYR A 326 -21.48 -3.69 -27.39
N ASP A 327 -22.81 -3.71 -27.49
CA ASP A 327 -23.75 -4.15 -26.44
C ASP A 327 -23.63 -3.40 -25.11
N VAL A 328 -23.22 -2.13 -25.13
CA VAL A 328 -23.22 -1.27 -23.95
C VAL A 328 -24.67 -0.86 -23.63
N THR A 329 -25.19 -1.38 -22.51
CA THR A 329 -26.60 -1.18 -22.11
C THR A 329 -26.83 0.10 -21.30
N GLY A 330 -25.79 0.67 -20.68
CA GLY A 330 -25.93 1.88 -19.88
C GLY A 330 -24.60 2.53 -19.48
N PRO A 331 -24.65 3.70 -18.81
CA PRO A 331 -23.48 4.49 -18.42
C PRO A 331 -22.58 3.80 -17.38
N HIS A 332 -23.08 2.76 -16.70
CA HIS A 332 -22.32 1.98 -15.74
C HIS A 332 -21.39 0.95 -16.41
N THR A 333 -21.73 0.47 -17.62
CA THR A 333 -20.96 -0.57 -18.30
C THR A 333 -19.55 -0.10 -18.70
N PRO A 334 -19.35 1.12 -19.26
CA PRO A 334 -18.00 1.62 -19.58
C PRO A 334 -17.03 1.62 -18.39
N ARG A 335 -17.52 1.78 -17.16
CA ARG A 335 -16.69 1.73 -15.95
C ARG A 335 -16.00 0.37 -15.76
N HIS A 336 -16.60 -0.69 -16.28
CA HIS A 336 -16.06 -2.05 -16.18
C HIS A 336 -15.25 -2.47 -17.41
N LEU A 337 -15.30 -1.68 -18.49
CA LEU A 337 -14.53 -1.93 -19.70
C LEU A 337 -13.15 -1.27 -19.59
N LYS A 338 -12.11 -1.93 -20.10
CA LYS A 338 -10.78 -1.32 -20.27
C LYS A 338 -10.78 -0.44 -21.53
N ASN A 339 -9.81 0.47 -21.63
CA ASN A 339 -9.67 1.32 -22.83
C ASN A 339 -9.49 0.47 -24.11
N SER A 340 -8.77 -0.65 -24.02
CA SER A 340 -8.62 -1.59 -25.14
C SER A 340 -9.96 -2.13 -25.66
N HIS A 341 -10.95 -2.39 -24.80
CA HIS A 341 -12.27 -2.84 -25.23
C HIS A 341 -13.07 -1.73 -25.91
N LEU A 342 -12.88 -0.47 -25.51
CA LEU A 342 -13.52 0.67 -26.16
C LEU A 342 -12.89 0.94 -27.54
N GLU A 343 -11.58 0.73 -27.67
CA GLU A 343 -10.88 0.78 -28.96
C GLU A 343 -11.33 -0.36 -29.88
N GLU A 344 -11.51 -1.59 -29.36
CA GLU A 344 -12.10 -2.72 -30.09
C GLU A 344 -13.55 -2.44 -30.53
N ALA A 345 -14.30 -1.63 -29.78
CA ALA A 345 -15.62 -1.12 -30.19
C ALA A 345 -15.55 -0.06 -31.31
N GLY A 346 -14.35 0.23 -31.82
CA GLY A 346 -14.11 1.16 -32.91
C GLY A 346 -14.09 2.63 -32.48
N LEU A 347 -13.98 2.94 -31.19
CA LEU A 347 -13.77 4.32 -30.72
C LEU A 347 -12.32 4.73 -31.00
N ASN A 348 -12.13 5.94 -31.48
CA ASN A 348 -10.77 6.50 -31.57
C ASN A 348 -10.28 6.97 -30.18
N PRO A 349 -8.98 7.18 -29.97
CA PRO A 349 -8.44 7.57 -28.66
C PRO A 349 -9.07 8.85 -28.06
N ALA A 350 -9.47 9.81 -28.90
CA ALA A 350 -10.13 11.04 -28.45
C ALA A 350 -11.56 10.75 -27.94
N GLU A 351 -12.33 9.93 -28.66
CA GLU A 351 -13.67 9.48 -28.25
C GLU A 351 -13.61 8.64 -26.97
N VAL A 352 -12.56 7.83 -26.80
CA VAL A 352 -12.32 7.10 -25.54
C VAL A 352 -12.10 8.07 -24.39
N ALA A 353 -11.30 9.12 -24.59
CA ALA A 353 -11.09 10.16 -23.58
C ALA A 353 -12.39 10.89 -23.22
N ASP A 354 -13.20 11.28 -24.22
CA ASP A 354 -14.50 11.93 -24.01
C ASP A 354 -15.47 11.05 -23.20
N VAL A 355 -15.51 9.74 -23.48
CA VAL A 355 -16.35 8.79 -22.74
C VAL A 355 -15.87 8.65 -21.29
N ARG A 356 -14.55 8.71 -21.03
CA ARG A 356 -14.00 8.65 -19.67
C ARG A 356 -14.29 9.92 -18.87
N ASP A 357 -14.13 11.09 -19.48
CA ASP A 357 -14.49 12.36 -18.86
C ASP A 357 -15.98 12.40 -18.47
N ALA A 358 -16.86 12.01 -19.40
CA ALA A 358 -18.30 11.91 -19.15
C ALA A 358 -18.63 10.95 -17.99
N GLN A 359 -17.90 9.82 -17.90
CA GLN A 359 -18.06 8.84 -16.83
C GLN A 359 -17.66 9.43 -15.47
N ASP A 360 -16.52 10.13 -15.40
CA ASP A 360 -16.02 10.71 -14.17
C ASP A 360 -16.94 11.84 -13.66
N ARG A 361 -17.42 12.69 -14.56
CA ARG A 361 -18.42 13.74 -14.24
C ARG A 361 -19.73 13.14 -13.74
N TRP A 362 -20.16 12.01 -14.30
CA TRP A 362 -21.35 11.28 -13.84
C TRP A 362 -21.20 10.68 -12.44
N ILE A 363 -20.00 10.17 -12.10
CA ILE A 363 -19.71 9.58 -10.77
C ILE A 363 -19.61 10.66 -9.69
N VAL A 364 -18.95 11.78 -9.99
CA VAL A 364 -18.83 12.90 -9.06
C VAL A 364 -20.22 13.48 -8.75
N GLY A 365 -21.16 13.29 -9.67
CA GLY A 365 -22.52 13.78 -9.56
C GLY A 365 -22.44 15.29 -9.58
N GLU A 366 -22.39 15.87 -10.79
CA GLU A 366 -22.64 17.29 -10.93
C GLU A 366 -23.93 17.60 -10.18
N LYS A 367 -23.80 18.37 -9.10
CA LYS A 367 -24.92 19.03 -8.45
C LYS A 367 -25.41 20.07 -9.46
N GLU A 368 -26.03 19.62 -10.53
CA GLU A 368 -26.74 20.50 -11.42
C GLU A 368 -27.84 21.14 -10.56
N ASN A 369 -27.65 22.44 -10.31
CA ASN A 369 -28.72 23.31 -9.92
C ASN A 369 -29.80 23.16 -10.99
N GLU A 370 -30.88 22.49 -10.62
CA GLU A 370 -32.15 22.52 -11.34
C GLU A 370 -32.53 24.01 -11.51
N PRO A 371 -32.74 24.51 -12.74
CA PRO A 371 -33.17 25.89 -12.95
C PRO A 371 -34.59 26.16 -12.40
#